data_AF-A0A8I2FTH3-F1
#
_entry.id   AF-A0A8I2FTH3-F1
#
_cell.length_a   1.000
_cell.length_b   1.000
_cell.length_c   1.000
_cell.angle_alpha   90.00
_cell.angle_beta   90.00
_cell.angle_gamma   90.00
#
_symmetry.space_group_name_H-M   'P 1'
#
loop_
_entity.id
_entity.type
_entity.pdbx_description
1 polymer ?
#
loop_
_entity_poly.entity_id
_entity_poly.type
_entity_poly.pdbx_seq_one_letter_code
_entity_poly.pdbx_strand_id
1 'polypeptide(L)'
;MKIVNYLILIVFCGLMFYGAAGLPDRGDPNAPFNREKSAAGSSEAAHYYIQKAKKDAHTDNMVTVILADYRGYDTLGEETVIYTAGLICFLLLRRRSKEETS
;
A
#
# COMPACT_ATOMS: atom_id res chain seq x y z
N MET A 1 -12.65 -7.67 31.19
CA MET A 1 -11.91 -6.97 30.12
C MET A 1 -11.57 -7.85 28.92
N LYS A 2 -10.98 -9.05 29.08
CA LYS A 2 -10.66 -9.95 27.94
C LYS A 2 -11.88 -10.37 27.11
N ILE A 3 -13.00 -10.67 27.76
CA ILE A 3 -14.28 -11.01 27.09
C ILE A 3 -14.79 -9.87 26.21
N VAL A 4 -14.67 -8.61 26.68
CA VAL A 4 -15.02 -7.44 25.88
C VAL A 4 -14.11 -7.33 24.66
N ASN A 5 -12.80 -7.55 24.82
CA ASN A 5 -11.86 -7.53 23.70
C ASN A 5 -12.18 -8.62 22.66
N TYR A 6 -12.52 -9.84 23.09
CA TYR A 6 -12.90 -10.91 22.16
C TYR A 6 -14.20 -10.60 21.43
N LEU A 7 -15.19 -10.01 22.10
CA LEU A 7 -16.43 -9.57 21.44
C LEU A 7 -16.13 -8.51 20.37
N ILE A 8 -15.29 -7.53 20.67
CA ILE A 8 -14.87 -6.51 19.70
C ILE A 8 -14.18 -7.16 18.49
N LEU A 9 -13.27 -8.10 18.71
CA LEU A 9 -12.59 -8.81 17.63
C LEU A 9 -13.54 -9.63 16.76
N ILE A 10 -14.51 -10.33 17.37
CA ILE A 10 -15.52 -11.09 16.63
C ILE A 10 -16.37 -10.16 15.77
N VAL A 11 -16.82 -9.04 16.32
CA VAL A 11 -17.59 -8.03 15.57
C VAL A 11 -16.75 -7.46 14.42
N PHE A 12 -15.50 -7.11 14.67
CA PHE A 12 -14.59 -6.60 13.63
C PHE A 12 -14.34 -7.63 12.52
N CYS A 13 -14.09 -8.89 12.87
CA CYS A 13 -13.97 -9.98 11.89
C CYS A 13 -15.26 -10.15 11.07
N GLY A 14 -16.43 -10.11 11.72
CA GLY A 14 -17.72 -10.17 11.03
C GLY A 14 -17.89 -9.04 10.02
N LEU A 15 -17.51 -7.82 10.39
CA LEU A 15 -17.52 -6.67 9.48
C LEU A 15 -16.55 -6.84 8.31
N MET A 16 -15.36 -7.40 8.55
CA MET A 16 -14.39 -7.69 7.48
C MET A 16 -14.93 -8.73 6.49
N PHE A 17 -15.54 -9.81 6.97
CA PHE A 17 -16.17 -10.81 6.11
C PHE A 17 -17.33 -10.24 5.31
N TYR A 18 -18.17 -9.41 5.94
CA TYR A 18 -19.27 -8.73 5.26
C TYR A 18 -18.76 -7.84 4.12
N GLY A 19 -17.71 -7.05 4.36
CA GLY A 19 -17.08 -6.24 3.31
C GLY A 19 -16.45 -7.09 2.20
N ALA A 20 -15.76 -8.17 2.55
CA ALA A 20 -15.14 -9.08 1.59
C ALA A 20 -16.16 -9.80 0.70
N ALA A 21 -17.36 -10.09 1.21
CA ALA A 21 -18.44 -10.70 0.43
C ALA A 21 -18.98 -9.79 -0.69
N GLY A 22 -18.69 -8.49 -0.66
CA GLY A 22 -19.06 -7.53 -1.70
C GLY A 22 -18.01 -7.36 -2.81
N LEU A 23 -16.90 -8.11 -2.78
CA LEU A 23 -15.87 -8.02 -3.82
C LEU A 23 -16.35 -8.69 -5.13
N PRO A 24 -15.94 -8.16 -6.30
CA PRO A 24 -16.21 -8.81 -7.58
C PRO A 24 -15.62 -10.22 -7.66
N ASP A 25 -16.23 -11.06 -8.51
CA ASP A 25 -15.73 -12.40 -8.79
C ASP A 25 -14.30 -12.36 -9.36
N ARG A 26 -13.47 -13.30 -8.92
CA ARG A 26 -12.08 -13.40 -9.39
C ARG A 26 -12.06 -13.69 -10.88
N GLY A 27 -11.37 -12.83 -11.64
CA GLY A 27 -11.22 -13.00 -13.08
C GLY A 27 -12.39 -12.46 -13.91
N ASP A 28 -13.38 -11.80 -13.30
CA ASP A 28 -14.44 -11.13 -14.06
C ASP A 28 -13.84 -10.00 -14.93
N PRO A 29 -13.92 -10.10 -16.27
CA PRO A 29 -13.44 -9.04 -17.17
C PRO A 29 -14.23 -7.73 -16.99
N ASN A 30 -15.45 -7.81 -16.46
CA ASN A 30 -16.32 -6.68 -16.20
C ASN A 30 -16.18 -6.16 -14.76
N ALA A 31 -15.22 -6.62 -13.96
CA ALA A 31 -14.96 -6.02 -12.66
C ALA A 31 -14.63 -4.53 -12.83
N PRO A 32 -15.06 -3.64 -11.91
CA PRO A 32 -14.87 -2.19 -12.05
C PRO A 32 -13.43 -1.77 -12.40
N PHE A 33 -12.44 -2.41 -11.78
CA PHE A 33 -11.02 -2.12 -11.97
C PHE A 33 -10.43 -2.61 -13.31
N ASN A 34 -11.11 -3.53 -14.00
CA ASN A 34 -10.67 -4.10 -15.28
C ASN A 34 -11.23 -3.33 -16.48
N ARG A 35 -12.21 -2.45 -16.28
CA ARG A 35 -12.83 -1.65 -17.33
C ARG A 35 -11.92 -0.51 -17.74
N GLU A 36 -12.14 0.04 -18.93
CA GLU A 36 -11.42 1.23 -19.40
C GLU A 36 -11.83 2.50 -18.64
N LYS A 37 -13.11 2.59 -18.23
CA LYS A 37 -13.70 3.75 -17.58
C LYS A 37 -14.14 3.45 -16.16
N SER A 38 -13.90 4.42 -15.30
CA SER A 38 -14.26 4.36 -13.90
C SER A 38 -15.70 4.71 -13.62
N ALA A 39 -16.16 4.42 -12.40
CA ALA A 39 -17.44 4.90 -11.89
C ALA A 39 -17.54 6.43 -11.95
N ALA A 40 -16.40 7.13 -11.88
CA ALA A 40 -16.31 8.59 -12.04
C ALA A 40 -16.25 9.06 -13.51
N GLY A 41 -16.29 8.16 -14.49
CA GLY A 41 -16.23 8.48 -15.92
C GLY A 41 -14.83 8.81 -16.47
N SER A 42 -13.80 8.87 -15.61
CA SER A 42 -12.40 8.99 -16.00
C SER A 42 -11.81 7.66 -16.48
N SER A 43 -10.63 7.70 -17.12
CA SER A 43 -9.90 6.48 -17.44
C SER A 43 -9.48 5.77 -16.16
N GLU A 44 -9.74 4.46 -16.09
CA GLU A 44 -9.28 3.63 -14.97
C GLU A 44 -7.76 3.59 -14.91
N ALA A 45 -7.21 3.70 -13.71
CA ALA A 45 -5.77 3.81 -13.50
C ALA A 45 -5.03 2.55 -14.01
N ALA A 46 -5.56 1.36 -13.72
CA ALA A 46 -4.97 0.10 -14.16
C ALA A 46 -4.89 0.02 -15.69
N HIS A 47 -5.96 0.39 -16.39
CA HIS A 47 -5.99 0.43 -17.84
C HIS A 47 -5.00 1.45 -18.41
N TYR A 48 -4.92 2.64 -17.81
CA TYR A 48 -3.95 3.67 -18.21
C TYR A 48 -2.51 3.20 -18.05
N TYR A 49 -2.15 2.64 -16.89
CA TYR A 49 -0.79 2.15 -16.62
C TYR A 49 -0.35 1.09 -17.62
N ILE A 50 -1.21 0.12 -17.93
CA ILE A 50 -0.93 -0.93 -18.91
C ILE A 50 -0.62 -0.34 -20.30
N GLN A 51 -1.36 0.69 -20.70
CA GLN A 51 -1.19 1.28 -22.04
C GLN A 51 -0.06 2.31 -22.14
N LYS A 52 0.25 3.02 -21.05
CA LYS A 52 1.09 4.23 -21.10
C LYS A 52 2.40 4.14 -20.33
N ALA A 53 2.56 3.26 -19.34
CA ALA A 53 3.74 3.22 -18.48
C ALA A 53 5.07 3.19 -19.27
N LYS A 54 5.19 2.33 -20.27
CA LYS A 54 6.39 2.26 -21.12
C LYS A 54 6.63 3.54 -21.93
N LYS A 55 5.55 4.17 -22.41
CA LYS A 55 5.65 5.41 -23.18
C LYS A 55 6.09 6.57 -22.29
N ASP A 56 5.60 6.61 -21.06
CA ASP A 56 5.81 7.74 -20.15
C ASP A 56 7.19 7.69 -19.47
N ALA A 57 7.67 6.49 -19.12
CA ALA A 57 8.92 6.31 -18.36
C ALA A 57 10.01 5.49 -19.08
N HIS A 58 9.78 5.11 -20.35
CA HIS A 58 10.76 4.43 -21.22
C HIS A 58 11.36 3.13 -20.65
N THR A 59 10.61 2.42 -19.82
CA THR A 59 11.00 1.14 -19.23
C THR A 59 9.92 0.08 -19.47
N ASP A 60 10.34 -1.19 -19.59
CA ASP A 60 9.41 -2.31 -19.73
C ASP A 60 8.78 -2.72 -18.39
N ASN A 61 9.34 -2.28 -17.26
CA ASN A 61 8.81 -2.62 -15.95
C ASN A 61 7.72 -1.63 -15.49
N MET A 62 6.47 -1.91 -15.84
CA MET A 62 5.31 -1.11 -15.44
C MET A 62 5.20 -0.93 -13.91
N VAL A 63 5.55 -1.95 -13.11
CA VAL A 63 5.42 -1.86 -11.64
C VAL A 63 6.36 -0.80 -11.08
N THR A 64 7.59 -0.72 -11.61
CA THR A 64 8.54 0.33 -11.23
C THR A 64 8.00 1.72 -11.59
N VAL A 65 7.40 1.89 -12.77
CA VAL A 65 6.79 3.17 -13.17
C VAL A 65 5.66 3.57 -12.24
N ILE A 66 4.81 2.62 -11.85
CA ILE A 66 3.71 2.89 -10.91
C ILE A 66 4.27 3.35 -9.56
N LEU A 67 5.27 2.67 -9.01
CA LEU A 67 5.81 2.99 -7.69
C LEU A 67 6.66 4.27 -7.69
N ALA A 68 7.52 4.46 -8.69
CA ALA A 68 8.48 5.56 -8.72
C ALA A 68 7.92 6.84 -9.35
N ASP A 69 7.19 6.73 -10.46
CA ASP A 69 6.74 7.89 -11.24
C ASP A 69 5.28 8.28 -10.90
N TYR A 70 4.32 7.37 -11.07
CA TYR A 70 2.90 7.71 -10.87
C TYR A 70 2.51 7.85 -9.39
N ARG A 71 3.05 6.98 -8.52
CA ARG A 71 2.78 6.95 -7.07
C ARG A 71 4.07 7.13 -6.24
N GLY A 72 5.03 7.88 -6.78
CA GLY A 72 6.31 8.17 -6.13
C GLY A 72 6.19 8.74 -4.71
N TYR A 73 5.13 9.50 -4.43
CA TYR A 73 4.89 10.05 -3.09
C TYR A 73 4.59 8.98 -2.04
N ASP A 74 3.89 7.90 -2.39
CA ASP A 74 3.64 6.79 -1.47
C ASP A 74 4.96 6.10 -1.10
N THR A 75 5.81 5.82 -2.09
CA THR A 75 7.15 5.23 -1.89
C THR A 75 8.11 6.17 -1.16
N LEU A 76 8.07 7.49 -1.42
CA LEU A 76 8.83 8.47 -0.65
C LEU A 76 8.42 8.48 0.83
N GLY A 77 7.12 8.33 1.10
CA GLY A 77 6.60 8.18 2.45
C GLY A 77 7.12 6.91 3.13
N GLU A 78 7.07 5.77 2.43
CA GLU A 78 7.61 4.50 2.91
C GLU A 78 9.12 4.61 3.23
N GLU A 79 9.93 5.17 2.33
CA GLU A 79 11.35 5.40 2.58
C GLU A 79 11.58 6.32 3.78
N THR A 80 10.78 7.38 3.93
CA THR A 80 10.90 8.30 5.06
C THR A 80 10.64 7.60 6.40
N VAL A 81 9.65 6.71 6.46
CA VAL A 81 9.34 5.92 7.66
C VAL A 81 10.51 4.98 7.99
N ILE A 82 11.02 4.24 7.00
CA ILE A 82 12.15 3.30 7.19
C ILE A 82 13.40 4.06 7.62
N TYR A 83 13.71 5.18 6.95
CA TYR A 83 14.85 6.03 7.28
C TYR A 83 14.76 6.54 8.73
N THR A 84 13.59 7.05 9.13
CA THR A 84 13.36 7.56 10.48
C THR A 84 13.51 6.45 11.53
N ALA A 85 12.96 5.26 11.29
CA ALA A 85 13.11 4.11 12.17
C ALA A 85 14.59 3.69 12.30
N GLY A 86 15.32 3.62 11.19
CA GLY A 86 16.75 3.33 11.16
C GLY A 86 17.58 4.36 11.93
N LEU A 87 17.27 5.65 11.76
CA LEU A 87 17.93 6.74 12.48
C LEU A 87 17.68 6.66 13.99
N ILE A 88 16.44 6.36 14.41
CA ILE A 88 16.10 6.15 15.84
C ILE A 88 16.91 4.98 16.41
N CYS A 89 16.94 3.84 15.73
CA CYS A 89 17.73 2.68 16.14
C CYS A 89 19.23 3.03 16.29
N PHE A 90 19.79 3.71 15.29
CA PHE A 90 21.19 4.15 15.31
C PHE A 90 21.50 5.06 16.51
N LEU A 91 20.64 6.06 16.77
CA LEU A 91 20.83 6.98 17.89
C LEU A 91 20.73 6.28 19.25
N LEU A 92 19.79 5.34 19.41
CA LEU A 92 19.64 4.56 20.64
C LEU A 92 20.86 3.67 20.91
N LEU A 93 21.36 2.97 19.88
CA LEU A 93 22.54 2.12 20.00
C LEU A 93 23.81 2.93 20.30
N ARG A 94 23.97 4.11 19.66
CA ARG A 94 25.07 5.03 19.93
C ARG A 94 25.07 5.54 21.37
N ARG A 95 23.89 5.80 21.95
CA ARG A 95 23.78 6.30 23.34
C ARG A 95 24.20 5.22 24.34
N ARG A 96 23.77 3.97 24.14
CA ARG A 96 24.15 2.84 25.01
C ARG A 96 25.65 2.57 25.02
N SER A 97 26.31 2.66 23.86
CA SER A 97 27.77 2.46 23.77
C SER A 97 28.57 3.48 24.60
N LYS A 98 28.02 4.68 24.88
CA LYS A 98 28.69 5.68 25.73
C LYS A 98 28.55 5.41 27.22
N GLU A 99 27.43 4.81 27.65
CA GLU A 99 27.17 4.48 29.06
C GLU A 99 27.98 3.26 29.53
N GLU A 100 28.32 2.32 28.66
CA GLU A 100 29.16 1.15 29.02
C GLU A 100 30.67 1.47 29.09
N THR A 101 31.11 2.63 28.57
CA THR A 101 32.52 3.07 28.57
C THR A 101 32.82 4.21 29.57
N SER A 102 31.84 4.62 30.38
CA SER A 102 32.02 5.60 31.46
C SER A 102 31.78 4.97 32.81
#